data_AF-A0A953SUD0-F1
#
_entry.id   AF-A0A953SUD0-F1
#
_cell.length_a   1.000
_cell.length_b   1.000
_cell.length_c   1.000
_cell.angle_alpha   90.00
_cell.angle_beta   90.00
_cell.angle_gamma   90.00
#
_symmetry.space_group_name_H-M   'P 1'
#
loop_
_entity.id
_entity.type
_entity.pdbx_description
1 polymer ?
#
loop_
_entity_poly.entity_id
_entity_poly.type
_entity_poly.pdbx_seq_one_letter_code
_entity_poly.pdbx_strand_id
1 'polypeptide(L)'
;MVRAYSRCVPGGLAVLLLLGWSMQLSAQPKGNAADSLKAEILQRRTSLALADSAGDLHTGFEVRMQLVPLVRRPEGIVLLTQAATIADSLDRPDLGAMVHRSLAMRYAGSGDPVAAYAEAILADSLDRMRELREMDRTNDQHTLVLDRLIAERDSAVHAGMDRERRIAEALVQAQHNAERWMYIALATVGLCLLVVIGLLYRAGSTGRKLRASMEALHKELATLRSAGNRRKEVLGKEEAVCSYPGTRPAGVQPPPVDEAMDPVVLAMFRKTAPERLATLRQARERGDPEKVLRVVHSLKPQLVSFDKARFAPLCARLTAPGAVASTAQWSADLNALEMGVSELLRAH
;
A
#
# COMPACT_ATOMS: atom_id res chain seq x y z
N MET A 1 -39.94 -29.23 10.41
CA MET A 1 -39.54 -29.85 9.12
C MET A 1 -38.02 -29.81 9.06
N VAL A 2 -37.28 -30.81 9.56
CA VAL A 2 -37.02 -32.17 9.03
C VAL A 2 -35.96 -32.19 7.91
N ARG A 3 -34.90 -32.99 8.18
CA ARG A 3 -33.73 -33.46 7.40
C ARG A 3 -32.44 -32.62 7.53
N ALA A 4 -31.47 -33.01 8.35
CA ALA A 4 -30.61 -34.22 8.36
C ALA A 4 -29.63 -34.29 7.19
N TYR A 5 -28.33 -34.10 7.46
CA TYR A 5 -27.26 -35.00 6.98
C TYR A 5 -26.05 -34.92 7.92
N SER A 6 -25.88 -36.03 8.64
CA SER A 6 -24.70 -36.42 9.39
C SER A 6 -23.55 -36.72 8.43
N ARG A 7 -22.33 -36.24 8.73
CA ARG A 7 -21.09 -36.83 8.25
C ARG A 7 -20.29 -37.34 9.45
N CYS A 8 -20.48 -38.63 9.70
CA CYS A 8 -19.60 -39.46 10.51
C CYS A 8 -18.20 -39.49 9.90
N VAL A 9 -17.20 -39.09 10.68
CA VAL A 9 -15.79 -39.45 10.44
C VAL A 9 -15.51 -40.69 11.30
N PRO A 10 -15.07 -41.83 10.73
CA PRO A 10 -14.66 -42.98 11.51
C PRO A 10 -13.24 -42.74 12.04
N GLY A 11 -13.13 -42.10 13.20
CA GLY A 11 -11.86 -41.91 13.93
C GLY A 11 -11.79 -42.68 15.24
N GLY A 12 -12.75 -43.57 15.50
CA GLY A 12 -12.82 -44.37 16.73
C GLY A 12 -12.21 -45.74 16.53
N LEU A 13 -10.88 -45.86 16.68
CA LEU A 13 -10.19 -47.12 17.05
C LEU A 13 -8.68 -46.95 17.30
N ALA A 14 -8.08 -45.78 17.08
CA ALA A 14 -6.66 -45.53 17.36
C ALA A 14 -6.37 -44.90 18.74
N VAL A 15 -7.38 -44.41 19.46
CA VAL A 15 -7.18 -43.69 20.74
C VAL A 15 -7.26 -44.63 21.96
N LEU A 16 -7.79 -45.85 21.82
CA LEU A 16 -7.89 -46.81 22.93
C LEU A 16 -6.64 -47.67 23.15
N LEU A 17 -5.68 -47.68 22.20
CA LEU A 17 -4.41 -48.40 22.35
C LEU A 17 -3.26 -47.53 22.91
N LEU A 18 -3.45 -46.22 23.02
CA LEU A 18 -2.48 -45.30 23.67
C LEU A 18 -2.78 -45.03 25.16
N LEU A 19 -3.91 -45.51 25.67
CA LEU A 19 -4.27 -45.42 27.10
C LEU A 19 -3.91 -46.67 27.92
N GLY A 20 -3.42 -47.74 27.28
CA GLY A 20 -3.02 -48.98 27.95
C GLY A 20 -1.55 -49.02 28.42
N TRP A 21 -0.73 -48.03 28.04
CA TRP A 21 0.73 -48.04 28.25
C TRP A 21 1.23 -46.97 29.24
N SER A 22 0.35 -46.26 29.94
CA SER A 22 0.72 -45.21 30.92
C SER A 22 0.49 -45.60 32.38
N MET A 23 0.13 -46.86 32.66
CA MET A 23 -0.09 -47.38 34.01
C MET A 23 0.96 -48.42 34.42
N GLN A 24 2.24 -48.16 34.12
CA GLN A 24 3.32 -48.65 34.97
C GLN A 24 3.53 -47.65 36.10
N LEU A 25 2.56 -47.59 37.02
CA LEU A 25 2.84 -47.20 38.39
C LEU A 25 3.84 -48.22 38.93
N SER A 26 5.11 -47.93 38.70
CA SER A 26 6.21 -48.55 39.42
C SER A 26 6.01 -48.13 40.87
N ALA A 27 5.35 -48.99 41.65
CA ALA A 27 5.34 -48.89 43.10
C ALA A 27 6.78 -49.05 43.56
N GLN A 28 7.53 -47.95 43.56
CA GLN A 28 8.87 -47.95 44.13
C GLN A 28 8.72 -48.41 45.58
N PRO A 29 9.53 -49.39 46.03
CA PRO A 29 9.55 -49.77 47.43
C PRO A 29 9.83 -48.51 48.25
N LYS A 30 9.01 -48.24 49.27
CA LYS A 30 9.03 -47.00 50.07
C LYS A 30 10.43 -46.60 50.59
N GLY A 31 11.36 -47.55 50.71
CA GLY A 31 12.76 -47.31 51.04
C GLY A 31 13.53 -46.54 49.95
N ASN A 32 13.40 -46.93 48.67
CA ASN A 32 14.16 -46.33 47.57
C ASN A 32 13.71 -44.89 47.26
N ALA A 33 12.43 -44.58 47.44
CA ALA A 33 11.90 -43.24 47.23
C ALA A 33 12.43 -42.23 48.28
N ALA A 34 12.57 -42.65 49.54
CA ALA A 34 13.11 -41.80 50.59
C ALA A 34 14.60 -41.52 50.40
N ASP A 35 15.36 -42.51 49.93
CA ASP A 35 16.79 -42.34 49.64
C ASP A 35 17.00 -41.49 48.37
N SER A 36 16.13 -41.64 47.36
CA SER A 36 16.12 -40.78 46.17
C SER A 36 15.84 -39.31 46.51
N LEU A 37 14.86 -39.03 47.37
CA LEU A 37 14.54 -37.66 47.78
C LEU A 37 15.70 -37.00 48.56
N LYS A 38 16.34 -37.75 49.45
CA LYS A 38 17.52 -37.25 50.18
C LYS A 38 18.68 -36.93 49.23
N ALA A 39 18.92 -37.80 48.25
CA ALA A 39 19.94 -37.59 47.23
C ALA A 39 19.65 -36.32 46.41
N GLU A 40 18.39 -36.10 46.01
CA GLU A 40 17.98 -34.89 45.27
C GLU A 40 18.13 -33.61 46.12
N ILE A 41 17.72 -33.65 47.39
CA ILE A 41 17.89 -32.52 48.31
C ILE A 41 19.38 -32.18 48.47
N LEU A 42 20.24 -33.20 48.60
CA LEU A 42 21.69 -33.01 48.73
C LEU A 42 22.28 -32.42 47.45
N GLN A 43 21.89 -32.93 46.29
CA GLN A 43 22.30 -32.41 44.98
C GLN A 43 21.90 -30.93 44.78
N ARG A 44 20.68 -30.55 45.18
CA ARG A 44 20.23 -29.15 45.10
C ARG A 44 20.94 -28.25 46.11
N ARG A 45 21.32 -28.77 47.28
CA ARG A 45 22.12 -28.01 48.26
C ARG A 45 23.56 -27.81 47.77
N THR A 46 24.15 -28.78 47.09
CA THR A 46 25.49 -28.59 46.49
C THR A 46 25.44 -27.60 45.33
N SER A 47 24.41 -27.66 44.47
CA SER A 47 24.23 -26.65 43.42
C SER A 47 23.99 -25.26 44.00
N LEU A 48 23.26 -25.15 45.11
CA LEU A 48 23.06 -23.90 45.83
C LEU A 48 24.37 -23.32 46.35
N ALA A 49 25.18 -24.14 47.03
CA ALA A 49 26.48 -23.71 47.54
C ALA A 49 27.42 -23.26 46.40
N LEU A 50 27.38 -23.95 45.27
CA LEU A 50 28.13 -23.55 44.07
C LEU A 50 27.65 -22.21 43.52
N ALA A 51 26.33 -22.01 43.37
CA ALA A 51 25.76 -20.75 42.88
C ALA A 51 26.09 -19.58 43.82
N ASP A 52 25.95 -19.78 45.14
CA ASP A 52 26.29 -18.78 46.15
C ASP A 52 27.79 -18.45 46.12
N SER A 53 28.66 -19.45 45.94
CA SER A 53 30.12 -19.23 45.83
C SER A 53 30.52 -18.52 44.53
N ALA A 54 29.75 -18.71 43.46
CA ALA A 54 29.95 -18.02 42.19
C ALA A 54 29.37 -16.60 42.19
N GLY A 55 28.56 -16.23 43.21
CA GLY A 55 27.83 -14.97 43.24
C GLY A 55 26.72 -14.87 42.19
N ASP A 56 26.27 -16.00 41.64
CA ASP A 56 25.20 -16.03 40.65
C ASP A 56 23.84 -15.94 41.37
N LEU A 57 23.35 -14.70 41.49
CA LEU A 57 22.09 -14.38 42.14
C LEU A 57 20.89 -15.07 41.46
N HIS A 58 20.90 -15.22 40.14
CA HIS A 58 19.77 -15.80 39.42
C HIS A 58 19.68 -17.31 39.66
N THR A 59 20.79 -18.02 39.46
CA THR A 59 20.85 -19.45 39.75
C THR A 59 20.63 -19.73 41.25
N GLY A 60 21.18 -18.89 42.12
CA GLY A 60 20.98 -18.98 43.57
C GLY A 60 19.52 -18.80 43.98
N PHE A 61 18.79 -17.90 43.31
CA PHE A 61 17.34 -17.72 43.50
C PHE A 61 16.55 -18.96 43.04
N GLU A 62 16.79 -19.42 41.81
CA GLU A 62 16.05 -20.54 41.22
C GLU A 62 16.23 -21.82 42.05
N VAL A 63 17.46 -22.14 42.46
CA VAL A 63 17.74 -23.33 43.26
C VAL A 63 17.04 -23.25 44.62
N ARG A 64 17.00 -22.08 45.27
CA ARG A 64 16.23 -21.88 46.51
C ARG A 64 14.74 -22.16 46.29
N MET A 65 14.15 -21.57 45.25
CA MET A 65 12.73 -21.78 44.92
C MET A 65 12.40 -23.25 44.64
N GLN A 66 13.28 -23.97 43.96
CA GLN A 66 13.09 -25.40 43.69
C GLN A 66 13.34 -26.30 44.92
N LEU A 67 14.16 -25.86 45.87
CA LEU A 67 14.44 -26.59 47.12
C LEU A 67 13.29 -26.47 48.13
N VAL A 68 12.57 -25.34 48.13
CA VAL A 68 11.43 -25.05 49.02
C VAL A 68 10.37 -26.17 49.11
N PRO A 69 9.85 -26.75 48.00
CA PRO A 69 8.87 -27.84 48.09
C PRO A 69 9.43 -29.14 48.69
N LEU A 70 10.75 -29.33 48.68
CA LEU A 70 11.42 -30.56 49.11
C LEU A 70 11.83 -30.56 50.58
N VAL A 71 11.97 -29.38 51.20
CA VAL A 71 12.41 -29.24 52.59
C VAL A 71 11.25 -29.12 53.57
N ARG A 72 11.56 -29.28 54.86
CA ARG A 72 10.60 -29.05 55.95
C ARG A 72 10.17 -27.59 55.98
N ARG A 73 8.95 -27.34 56.47
CA ARG A 73 8.34 -26.01 56.54
C ARG A 73 9.25 -24.90 57.11
N PRO A 74 9.91 -25.04 58.29
CA PRO A 74 10.74 -23.96 58.83
C PRO A 74 11.96 -23.65 57.95
N GLU A 75 12.62 -24.67 57.41
CA GLU A 75 13.72 -24.49 56.47
C GLU A 75 13.23 -23.82 55.17
N GLY A 76 12.05 -24.21 54.69
CA GLY A 76 11.43 -23.62 53.50
C GLY A 76 11.14 -22.13 53.66
N ILE A 77 10.71 -21.68 54.85
CA ILE A 77 10.51 -20.25 55.13
C ILE A 77 11.85 -19.50 55.04
N VAL A 78 12.92 -20.04 55.63
CA VAL A 78 14.26 -19.40 55.57
C VAL A 78 14.79 -19.33 54.13
N LEU A 79 14.59 -20.38 53.33
CA LEU A 79 14.99 -20.35 51.92
C LEU A 79 14.20 -19.32 51.11
N LEU A 80 12.90 -19.20 51.38
CA LEU A 80 12.05 -18.20 50.72
C LEU A 80 12.41 -16.77 51.15
N THR A 81 12.72 -16.51 52.42
CA THR A 81 13.14 -15.16 52.84
C THR A 81 14.47 -14.77 52.21
N GLN A 82 15.43 -15.69 52.10
CA GLN A 82 16.66 -15.46 51.32
C GLN A 82 16.37 -15.23 49.84
N ALA A 83 15.46 -16.00 49.25
CA ALA A 83 15.05 -15.80 47.86
C ALA A 83 14.39 -14.43 47.64
N ALA A 84 13.62 -13.93 48.61
CA ALA A 84 13.03 -12.60 48.57
C ALA A 84 14.12 -11.52 48.55
N THR A 85 15.11 -11.61 49.45
CA THR A 85 16.24 -10.65 49.45
C THR A 85 17.04 -10.67 48.15
N ILE A 86 17.16 -11.83 47.51
CA ILE A 86 17.81 -11.94 46.20
C ILE A 86 16.93 -11.32 45.11
N ALA A 87 15.62 -11.57 45.13
CA ALA A 87 14.69 -10.96 44.17
C ALA A 87 14.69 -9.42 44.24
N ASP A 88 14.77 -8.86 45.44
CA ASP A 88 14.93 -7.42 45.66
C ASP A 88 16.23 -6.90 45.06
N SER A 89 17.34 -7.63 45.26
CA SER A 89 18.64 -7.27 44.67
C SER A 89 18.68 -7.35 43.14
N LEU A 90 17.82 -8.17 42.54
CA LEU A 90 17.68 -8.30 41.09
C LEU A 90 16.79 -7.21 40.46
N ASP A 91 16.12 -6.36 41.26
CA ASP A 91 15.10 -5.39 40.82
C ASP A 91 14.04 -6.02 39.89
N ARG A 92 13.66 -7.25 40.21
CA ARG A 92 12.69 -8.07 39.46
C ARG A 92 11.40 -8.22 40.29
N PRO A 93 10.42 -7.29 40.16
CA PRO A 93 9.20 -7.32 40.97
C PRO A 93 8.36 -8.56 40.70
N ASP A 94 8.48 -9.16 39.52
CA ASP A 94 7.86 -10.43 39.15
C ASP A 94 8.36 -11.60 40.00
N LEU A 95 9.68 -11.66 40.24
CA LEU A 95 10.28 -12.68 41.09
C LEU A 95 9.92 -12.42 42.55
N GLY A 96 9.99 -11.17 43.00
CA GLY A 96 9.61 -10.79 44.36
C GLY A 96 8.16 -11.17 44.68
N ALA A 97 7.19 -10.79 43.81
CA ALA A 97 5.78 -11.12 44.00
C ALA A 97 5.56 -12.64 44.13
N MET A 98 6.22 -13.44 43.29
CA MET A 98 6.15 -14.90 43.35
C MET A 98 6.64 -15.46 44.69
N VAL A 99 7.78 -14.96 45.20
CA VAL A 99 8.32 -15.40 46.49
C VAL A 99 7.42 -14.98 47.65
N HIS A 100 6.94 -13.75 47.68
CA HIS A 100 6.06 -13.24 48.73
C HIS A 100 4.72 -13.99 48.76
N ARG A 101 4.13 -14.37 47.61
CA ARG A 101 2.97 -15.28 47.59
C ARG A 101 3.29 -16.65 48.19
N SER A 102 4.47 -17.18 47.89
CA SER A 102 4.90 -18.48 48.42
C SER A 102 5.14 -18.42 49.93
N LEU A 103 5.71 -17.31 50.44
CA LEU A 103 5.85 -17.02 51.87
C LEU A 103 4.48 -16.93 52.55
N ALA A 104 3.55 -16.16 51.97
CA ALA A 104 2.19 -16.03 52.48
C ALA A 104 1.50 -17.39 52.66
N MET A 105 1.60 -18.27 51.66
CA MET A 105 1.06 -19.64 51.73
C MET A 105 1.73 -20.49 52.83
N ARG A 106 3.04 -20.34 53.01
CA ARG A 106 3.78 -21.08 54.06
C ARG A 106 3.41 -20.60 55.46
N TYR A 107 3.30 -19.29 55.69
CA TYR A 107 2.87 -18.72 56.97
C TYR A 107 1.42 -19.08 57.30
N ALA A 108 0.53 -19.04 56.30
CA ALA A 108 -0.85 -19.49 56.48
C ALA A 108 -0.88 -20.97 56.90
N GLY A 109 -0.07 -21.82 56.25
CA GLY A 109 0.05 -23.23 56.59
C GLY A 109 0.72 -23.52 57.95
N SER A 110 1.51 -22.58 58.49
CA SER A 110 2.11 -22.69 59.84
C SER A 110 1.22 -22.16 60.95
N GLY A 111 0.07 -21.55 60.62
CA GLY A 111 -0.86 -20.98 61.60
C GLY A 111 -0.50 -19.56 62.05
N ASP A 112 0.31 -18.83 61.27
CA ASP A 112 0.58 -17.40 61.50
C ASP A 112 -0.16 -16.55 60.45
N PRO A 113 -1.42 -16.17 60.71
CA PRO A 113 -2.22 -15.42 59.74
C PRO A 113 -1.74 -13.97 59.56
N VAL A 114 -1.06 -13.40 60.56
CA VAL A 114 -0.61 -11.99 60.52
C VAL A 114 0.56 -11.87 59.56
N ALA A 115 1.56 -12.75 59.68
CA ALA A 115 2.67 -12.82 58.74
C ALA A 115 2.18 -13.18 57.33
N ALA A 116 1.26 -14.14 57.21
CA ALA A 116 0.70 -14.52 55.92
C ALA A 116 0.02 -13.34 55.19
N TYR A 117 -0.74 -12.53 55.92
CA TYR A 117 -1.42 -11.36 55.37
C TYR A 117 -0.45 -10.26 54.96
N ALA A 118 0.58 -9.99 55.78
CA ALA A 118 1.62 -9.01 55.45
C ALA A 118 2.35 -9.37 54.15
N GLU A 119 2.74 -10.62 53.99
CA GLU A 119 3.41 -11.11 52.77
C GLU A 119 2.48 -11.09 51.54
N ALA A 120 1.18 -11.34 51.73
CA ALA A 120 0.20 -11.25 50.64
C ALA A 120 0.03 -9.81 50.13
N ILE A 121 0.03 -8.81 51.04
CA ILE A 121 -0.01 -7.39 50.64
C ILE A 121 1.26 -7.00 49.88
N LEU A 122 2.43 -7.44 50.35
CA LEU A 122 3.69 -7.15 49.67
C LEU A 122 3.69 -7.71 48.25
N ALA A 123 3.26 -8.97 48.07
CA ALA A 123 3.09 -9.54 46.75
C ALA A 123 2.16 -8.71 45.84
N ASP A 124 0.99 -8.31 46.33
CA ASP A 124 0.03 -7.49 45.57
C ASP A 124 0.64 -6.13 45.17
N SER A 125 1.39 -5.50 46.07
CA SER A 125 2.06 -4.23 45.76
C SER A 125 3.16 -4.37 44.69
N LEU A 126 3.91 -5.47 44.69
CA LEU A 126 4.91 -5.79 43.66
C LEU A 126 4.24 -6.09 42.31
N ASP A 127 3.10 -6.79 42.31
CA ASP A 127 2.30 -7.03 41.10
C ASP A 127 1.79 -5.72 40.50
N ARG A 128 1.26 -4.80 41.32
CA ARG A 128 0.85 -3.46 40.85
C ARG A 128 2.02 -2.67 40.26
N MET A 129 3.19 -2.72 40.89
CA MET A 129 4.39 -2.08 40.34
C MET A 129 4.79 -2.67 38.99
N ARG A 130 4.67 -3.99 38.82
CA ARG A 130 4.91 -4.65 37.54
C ARG A 130 3.93 -4.15 36.47
N GLU A 131 2.63 -4.10 36.77
CA GLU A 131 1.61 -3.60 35.85
C GLU A 131 1.89 -2.15 35.45
N LEU A 132 2.25 -1.29 36.40
CA LEU A 132 2.64 0.10 36.11
C LEU A 132 3.85 0.17 35.18
N ARG A 133 4.90 -0.62 35.43
CA ARG A 133 6.09 -0.69 34.53
C ARG A 133 5.73 -1.19 33.13
N GLU A 134 4.80 -2.14 33.02
CA GLU A 134 4.31 -2.63 31.71
C GLU A 134 3.49 -1.56 30.99
N MET A 135 2.62 -0.84 31.70
CA MET A 135 1.90 0.31 31.17
C MET A 135 2.84 1.41 30.67
N ASP A 136 3.84 1.79 31.45
CA ASP A 136 4.83 2.80 31.05
C ASP A 136 5.58 2.38 29.78
N ARG A 137 6.01 1.12 29.67
CA ARG A 137 6.64 0.60 28.45
C ARG A 137 5.71 0.67 27.23
N THR A 138 4.44 0.34 27.39
CA THR A 138 3.48 0.46 26.28
C THR A 138 3.22 1.92 25.91
N ASN A 139 3.16 2.81 26.91
CA ASN A 139 3.04 4.24 26.68
C ASN A 139 4.26 4.80 25.93
N ASP A 140 5.47 4.41 26.31
CA ASP A 140 6.72 4.76 25.61
C ASP A 140 6.72 4.25 24.15
N GLN A 141 6.18 3.06 23.91
CA GLN A 141 6.01 2.57 22.53
C GLN A 141 5.01 3.42 21.75
N HIS A 142 3.91 3.85 22.38
CA HIS A 142 2.93 4.73 21.76
C HIS A 142 3.49 6.12 21.46
N THR A 143 4.28 6.70 22.37
CA THR A 143 4.92 8.01 22.16
C THR A 143 5.91 7.96 20.99
N LEU A 144 6.73 6.92 20.90
CA LEU A 144 7.66 6.72 19.76
C LEU A 144 6.92 6.61 18.41
N VAL A 145 5.76 5.95 18.38
CA VAL A 145 4.94 5.86 17.17
C VAL A 145 4.35 7.22 16.81
N LEU A 146 3.85 7.99 17.79
CA LEU A 146 3.32 9.33 17.56
C LEU A 146 4.40 10.29 17.05
N ASP A 147 5.59 10.26 17.65
CA ASP A 147 6.72 11.09 17.22
C ASP A 147 7.14 10.78 15.78
N ARG A 148 7.14 9.49 15.41
CA ARG A 148 7.37 9.09 14.02
C ARG A 148 6.31 9.64 13.08
N LEU A 149 5.03 9.56 13.44
CA LEU A 149 3.94 10.08 12.62
C LEU A 149 4.02 11.61 12.46
N ILE A 150 4.41 12.32 13.52
CA ILE A 150 4.65 13.77 13.48
C ILE A 150 5.81 14.08 12.53
N ALA A 151 6.92 13.35 12.62
CA ALA A 151 8.05 13.52 11.72
C ALA A 151 7.69 13.24 10.25
N GLU A 152 6.90 12.21 9.98
CA GLU A 152 6.40 11.89 8.63
C GLU A 152 5.47 13.01 8.09
N ARG A 153 4.58 13.54 8.94
CA ARG A 153 3.73 14.69 8.60
C ARG A 153 4.57 15.92 8.27
N ASP A 154 5.53 16.26 9.12
CA ASP A 154 6.34 17.46 8.95
C ASP A 154 7.22 17.35 7.71
N SER A 155 7.76 16.16 7.42
CA SER A 155 8.46 15.86 6.17
C SER A 155 7.56 16.07 4.94
N ALA A 156 6.31 15.60 4.98
CA ALA A 156 5.35 15.80 3.89
C ALA A 156 4.99 17.28 3.68
N VAL A 157 4.84 18.04 4.77
CA VAL A 157 4.58 19.49 4.73
C VAL A 157 5.78 20.23 4.12
N HIS A 158 7.00 19.92 4.54
CA HIS A 158 8.22 20.48 3.94
C HIS A 158 8.34 20.15 2.45
N ALA A 159 8.10 18.90 2.07
CA ALA A 159 8.10 18.49 0.65
C ALA A 159 7.03 19.20 -0.16
N GLY A 160 5.87 19.49 0.43
CA GLY A 160 4.80 20.31 -0.17
C GLY A 160 5.25 21.75 -0.42
N MET A 161 5.80 22.40 0.60
CA MET A 161 6.31 23.78 0.49
C MET A 161 7.43 23.91 -0.54
N ASP A 162 8.32 22.93 -0.64
CA ASP A 162 9.39 22.94 -1.65
C ASP A 162 8.84 22.81 -3.08
N ARG A 163 7.76 22.05 -3.28
CA ARG A 163 7.08 21.96 -4.58
C ARG A 163 6.43 23.29 -4.94
N GLU A 164 5.75 23.94 -4.00
CA GLU A 164 5.14 25.25 -4.22
C GLU A 164 6.18 26.30 -4.57
N ARG A 165 7.32 26.32 -3.86
CA ARG A 165 8.45 27.20 -4.18
C ARG A 165 8.99 26.98 -5.59
N ARG A 166 9.22 25.71 -5.98
CA ARG A 166 9.69 25.38 -7.34
C ARG A 166 8.70 25.82 -8.41
N ILE A 167 7.39 25.67 -8.17
CA ILE A 167 6.35 26.12 -9.11
C ILE A 167 6.35 27.65 -9.19
N ALA A 168 6.44 28.35 -8.06
CA ALA A 168 6.51 29.80 -8.03
C ALA A 168 7.75 30.33 -8.79
N GLU A 169 8.91 29.73 -8.55
CA GLU A 169 10.15 30.06 -9.28
C GLU A 169 10.01 29.77 -10.78
N ALA A 170 9.43 28.65 -11.17
CA ALA A 170 9.19 28.31 -12.58
C ALA A 170 8.23 29.30 -13.25
N LEU A 171 7.19 29.76 -12.55
CA LEU A 171 6.26 30.78 -13.06
C LEU A 171 6.97 32.13 -13.25
N VAL A 172 7.78 32.55 -12.28
CA VAL A 172 8.58 33.78 -12.40
C VAL A 172 9.55 33.67 -13.58
N GLN A 173 10.23 32.54 -13.75
CA GLN A 173 11.12 32.32 -14.90
C GLN A 173 10.36 32.32 -16.24
N ALA A 174 9.17 31.72 -16.28
CA ALA A 174 8.31 31.73 -17.47
C ALA A 174 7.87 33.15 -17.84
N GLN A 175 7.54 33.99 -16.86
CA GLN A 175 7.22 35.40 -17.08
C GLN A 175 8.40 36.18 -17.66
N HIS A 176 9.60 36.04 -17.09
CA HIS A 176 10.80 36.70 -17.61
C HIS A 176 11.13 36.26 -19.05
N ASN A 177 10.94 34.97 -19.35
CA ASN A 177 11.11 34.46 -20.71
C ASN A 177 10.06 35.05 -21.66
N ALA A 178 8.79 35.11 -21.24
CA ALA A 178 7.71 35.71 -22.03
C ALA A 178 7.95 37.19 -22.32
N GLU A 179 8.42 37.97 -21.34
CA GLU A 179 8.80 39.38 -21.53
C GLU A 179 9.91 39.54 -22.56
N ARG A 180 10.95 38.71 -22.51
CA ARG A 180 12.03 38.72 -23.51
C ARG A 180 11.50 38.43 -24.91
N TRP A 181 10.64 37.42 -25.06
CA TRP A 181 10.02 37.11 -26.35
C TRP A 181 9.09 38.21 -26.85
N MET A 182 8.38 38.90 -25.95
CA MET A 182 7.55 40.05 -26.28
C MET A 182 8.39 41.20 -26.86
N TYR A 183 9.54 41.52 -26.26
CA TYR A 183 10.44 42.55 -26.80
C TYR A 183 11.03 42.15 -28.16
N ILE A 184 11.41 40.89 -28.34
CA ILE A 184 11.89 40.37 -29.63
C ILE A 184 10.78 40.49 -30.69
N ALA A 185 9.56 40.05 -30.37
CA ALA A 185 8.42 40.15 -31.28
C ALA A 185 8.13 41.62 -31.65
N LEU A 186 8.10 42.53 -30.68
CA LEU A 186 7.89 43.96 -30.91
C LEU A 186 9.00 44.57 -31.79
N ALA A 187 10.26 44.20 -31.57
CA ALA A 187 11.39 44.62 -32.40
C ALA A 187 11.27 44.10 -33.85
N THR A 188 10.87 42.83 -34.04
CA THR A 188 10.65 42.26 -35.38
C THR A 188 9.52 42.92 -36.14
N VAL A 189 8.39 43.20 -35.48
CA VAL A 189 7.27 43.96 -36.07
C VAL A 189 7.73 45.37 -36.46
N GLY A 190 8.48 46.05 -35.59
CA GLY A 190 9.06 47.37 -35.88
C GLY A 190 9.98 47.35 -37.10
N LEU A 191 10.86 46.34 -37.20
CA LEU A 191 11.74 46.15 -38.36
C LEU A 191 10.95 45.92 -39.66
N CYS A 192 9.95 45.04 -39.63
CA CYS A 192 9.07 44.79 -40.78
C CYS A 192 8.37 46.09 -41.24
N LEU A 193 7.90 46.90 -40.30
CA LEU A 193 7.23 48.16 -40.60
C LEU A 193 8.19 49.17 -41.26
N LEU A 194 9.43 49.25 -40.78
CA LEU A 194 10.50 50.06 -41.42
C LEU A 194 10.81 49.59 -42.84
N VAL A 195 10.86 48.27 -43.08
CA VAL A 195 11.07 47.70 -44.42
C VAL A 195 9.93 48.08 -45.35
N VAL A 196 8.67 47.96 -44.90
CA VAL A 196 7.49 48.37 -45.68
C VAL A 196 7.51 49.86 -46.01
N ILE A 197 7.82 50.72 -45.03
CA ILE A 197 7.98 52.16 -45.27
C ILE A 197 9.07 52.43 -46.31
N GLY A 198 10.23 51.76 -46.20
CA GLY A 198 11.33 51.88 -47.17
C GLY A 198 10.93 51.45 -48.57
N LEU A 199 10.16 50.36 -48.71
CA LEU A 199 9.62 49.89 -49.99
C LEU A 199 8.61 50.89 -50.57
N LEU A 200 7.70 51.43 -49.76
CA LEU A 200 6.74 52.44 -50.19
C LEU A 200 7.44 53.74 -50.64
N TYR A 201 8.48 54.16 -49.92
CA TYR A 201 9.28 55.33 -50.29
C TYR A 201 10.00 55.11 -51.63
N ARG A 202 10.61 53.93 -51.80
CA ARG A 202 11.30 53.55 -53.05
C ARG A 202 10.31 53.42 -54.22
N ALA A 203 9.17 52.78 -54.01
CA ALA A 203 8.10 52.62 -54.98
C ALA A 203 7.49 53.96 -55.38
N GLY A 204 7.34 54.89 -54.44
CA GLY A 204 6.91 56.27 -54.71
C GLY A 204 7.92 57.02 -55.59
N SER A 205 9.21 56.86 -55.32
CA SER A 205 10.29 57.46 -56.14
C SER A 205 10.34 56.87 -57.55
N THR A 206 10.29 55.55 -57.70
CA THR A 206 10.22 54.90 -59.02
C THR A 206 8.92 55.22 -59.74
N GLY A 207 7.81 55.33 -59.02
CA GLY A 207 6.51 55.74 -59.55
C GLY A 207 6.53 57.17 -60.09
N ARG A 208 7.21 58.10 -59.42
CA ARG A 208 7.44 59.46 -59.96
C ARG A 208 8.25 59.42 -61.26
N LYS A 209 9.30 58.60 -61.33
CA LYS A 209 10.08 58.41 -62.57
C LYS A 209 9.25 57.78 -63.69
N LEU A 210 8.46 56.77 -63.38
CA LEU A 210 7.56 56.09 -64.32
C LEU A 210 6.44 57.01 -64.81
N ARG A 211 5.90 57.87 -63.94
CA ARG A 211 4.93 58.90 -64.34
C ARG A 211 5.57 59.94 -65.25
N ALA A 212 6.79 60.40 -64.95
CA ALA A 212 7.52 61.29 -65.83
C ALA A 212 7.81 60.64 -67.20
N SER A 213 8.17 59.34 -67.25
CA SER A 213 8.36 58.62 -68.50
C SER A 213 7.03 58.35 -69.23
N MET A 214 5.94 58.06 -68.51
CA MET A 214 4.61 57.92 -69.10
C MET A 214 4.11 59.24 -69.66
N GLU A 215 4.37 60.38 -69.01
CA GLU A 215 4.05 61.71 -69.54
C GLU A 215 4.89 62.04 -70.78
N ALA A 216 6.17 61.66 -70.79
CA ALA A 216 7.02 61.76 -71.98
C ALA A 216 6.50 60.87 -73.14
N LEU A 217 6.17 59.61 -72.84
CA LEU A 217 5.59 58.67 -73.81
C LEU A 217 4.20 59.11 -74.28
N HIS A 218 3.37 59.73 -73.44
CA HIS A 218 2.09 60.30 -73.89
C HIS A 218 2.29 61.50 -74.81
N LYS A 219 3.36 62.29 -74.64
CA LYS A 219 3.73 63.33 -75.60
C LYS A 219 4.19 62.73 -76.92
N GLU A 220 4.98 61.65 -76.89
CA GLU A 220 5.41 60.91 -78.09
C GLU A 220 4.26 60.15 -78.78
N LEU A 221 3.31 59.62 -78.01
CA LEU A 221 2.10 59.01 -78.55
C LEU A 221 1.13 60.07 -79.06
N ALA A 222 1.07 61.27 -78.49
CA ALA A 222 0.30 62.38 -79.06
C ALA A 222 0.87 62.83 -80.42
N THR A 223 2.20 62.80 -80.59
CA THR A 223 2.84 63.04 -81.90
C THR A 223 2.69 61.88 -82.87
N LEU A 224 2.58 60.63 -82.42
CA LEU A 224 2.30 59.49 -83.29
C LEU A 224 0.79 59.33 -83.60
N ARG A 225 -0.10 59.75 -82.68
CA ARG A 225 -1.55 59.70 -82.85
C ARG A 225 -2.05 60.74 -83.86
N SER A 226 -1.32 61.82 -84.11
CA SER A 226 -1.57 62.69 -85.26
C SER A 226 -1.15 62.07 -86.61
N ALA A 227 -0.40 60.95 -86.62
CA ALA A 227 0.04 60.25 -87.83
C ALA A 227 -0.65 58.89 -88.09
N GLY A 228 -1.36 58.31 -87.12
CA GLY A 228 -1.78 56.91 -87.16
C GLY A 228 -3.24 56.65 -86.84
N ASN A 229 -4.17 57.28 -87.55
CA ASN A 229 -5.61 57.07 -87.38
C ASN A 229 -6.14 56.09 -88.43
N ARG A 230 -5.99 54.76 -88.20
CA ARG A 230 -6.71 53.69 -88.94
C ARG A 230 -6.40 52.30 -88.37
N ARG A 231 -7.24 51.78 -87.46
CA ARG A 231 -7.98 50.51 -87.68
C ARG A 231 -8.81 50.12 -86.46
N LYS A 232 -10.03 49.75 -86.80
CA LYS A 232 -11.18 49.36 -85.98
C LYS A 232 -10.99 48.03 -85.27
N GLU A 233 -11.68 47.97 -84.14
CA GLU A 233 -12.14 46.81 -83.36
C GLU A 233 -12.76 45.68 -84.20
N VAL A 234 -12.60 44.43 -83.74
CA VAL A 234 -13.55 43.34 -83.97
C VAL A 234 -13.65 42.45 -82.72
N LEU A 235 -14.90 42.09 -82.41
CA LEU A 235 -15.51 41.30 -81.34
C LEU A 235 -15.00 39.85 -81.11
N GLY A 236 -15.36 39.31 -79.94
CA GLY A 236 -15.73 37.90 -79.69
C GLY A 236 -15.83 37.64 -78.16
N LYS A 237 -17.00 37.46 -77.52
CA LYS A 237 -17.87 36.24 -77.45
C LYS A 237 -17.03 34.99 -77.06
N GLU A 238 -17.32 34.19 -76.03
CA GLU A 238 -18.56 33.45 -75.76
C GLU A 238 -18.44 32.66 -74.43
N GLU A 239 -19.60 32.19 -73.96
CA GLU A 239 -19.88 31.44 -72.72
C GLU A 239 -19.24 30.05 -72.64
N ALA A 240 -19.18 29.44 -71.44
CA ALA A 240 -19.85 28.16 -71.18
C ALA A 240 -19.72 27.68 -69.73
N VAL A 241 -20.88 27.29 -69.19
CA VAL A 241 -21.18 26.55 -67.97
C VAL A 241 -20.97 25.05 -68.20
N CYS A 242 -20.55 24.27 -67.18
CA CYS A 242 -21.01 22.88 -66.98
C CYS A 242 -20.60 22.29 -65.60
N SER A 243 -21.54 22.27 -64.64
CA SER A 243 -22.21 21.07 -64.08
C SER A 243 -21.66 19.65 -64.43
N TYR A 244 -21.74 18.59 -63.62
CA TYR A 244 -22.71 18.16 -62.58
C TYR A 244 -22.20 16.82 -61.89
N PRO A 245 -22.98 16.13 -61.02
CA PRO A 245 -22.55 15.25 -59.93
C PRO A 245 -22.69 13.75 -60.26
N GLY A 246 -22.38 12.87 -59.29
CA GLY A 246 -22.64 11.42 -59.39
C GLY A 246 -22.97 10.79 -58.04
N THR A 247 -24.12 10.14 -57.99
CA THR A 247 -24.83 9.62 -56.81
C THR A 247 -24.98 8.09 -56.92
N ARG A 248 -24.95 7.39 -55.77
CA ARG A 248 -25.62 6.08 -55.45
C ARG A 248 -25.09 4.77 -56.11
N PRO A 249 -25.50 3.56 -55.64
CA PRO A 249 -26.23 3.15 -54.42
C PRO A 249 -25.71 1.86 -53.68
N ALA A 250 -26.19 1.72 -52.43
CA ALA A 250 -26.58 0.54 -51.63
C ALA A 250 -26.10 -0.90 -51.93
N GLY A 251 -25.72 -1.60 -50.85
CA GLY A 251 -26.20 -2.97 -50.61
C GLY A 251 -25.30 -3.92 -49.81
N VAL A 252 -25.82 -4.35 -48.64
CA VAL A 252 -25.73 -5.71 -48.05
C VAL A 252 -24.59 -6.02 -47.04
N GLN A 253 -25.01 -6.24 -45.79
CA GLN A 253 -24.33 -6.93 -44.67
C GLN A 253 -24.35 -8.46 -44.91
N PRO A 254 -23.36 -9.27 -44.45
CA PRO A 254 -23.32 -9.77 -43.04
C PRO A 254 -21.88 -9.87 -42.42
N PRO A 255 -21.74 -10.22 -41.11
CA PRO A 255 -20.60 -9.87 -40.22
C PRO A 255 -19.61 -11.05 -39.97
N PRO A 256 -18.69 -10.99 -39.00
CA PRO A 256 -17.71 -9.94 -38.65
C PRO A 256 -16.27 -10.46 -38.79
N VAL A 257 -15.35 -9.60 -39.24
CA VAL A 257 -13.91 -9.89 -39.26
C VAL A 257 -13.29 -9.25 -38.01
N ASP A 258 -12.45 -10.01 -37.31
CA ASP A 258 -11.74 -9.65 -36.07
C ASP A 258 -11.33 -8.18 -36.01
N GLU A 259 -11.89 -7.46 -35.03
CA GLU A 259 -11.60 -6.07 -34.75
C GLU A 259 -10.12 -5.93 -34.36
N ALA A 260 -9.34 -5.28 -35.24
CA ALA A 260 -8.07 -4.69 -34.86
C ALA A 260 -8.32 -3.71 -33.70
N MET A 261 -8.00 -4.18 -32.50
CA MET A 261 -8.19 -3.49 -31.24
C MET A 261 -7.57 -2.09 -31.25
N ASP A 262 -8.28 -1.11 -30.69
CA ASP A 262 -7.81 0.28 -30.58
C ASP A 262 -6.48 0.32 -29.79
N PRO A 263 -5.36 0.75 -30.39
CA PRO A 263 -4.06 0.79 -29.74
C PRO A 263 -4.05 1.68 -28.48
N VAL A 264 -4.95 2.65 -28.39
CA VAL A 264 -5.10 3.52 -27.22
C VAL A 264 -5.67 2.73 -26.04
N VAL A 265 -6.66 1.86 -26.27
CA VAL A 265 -7.27 1.01 -25.24
C VAL A 265 -6.26 0.00 -24.71
N LEU A 266 -5.43 -0.57 -25.59
CA LEU A 266 -4.36 -1.49 -25.20
C LEU A 266 -3.29 -0.80 -24.34
N ALA A 267 -2.83 0.39 -24.74
CA ALA A 267 -1.85 1.15 -23.98
C ALA A 267 -2.38 1.54 -22.59
N MET A 268 -3.65 1.96 -22.52
CA MET A 268 -4.32 2.30 -21.27
C MET A 268 -4.46 1.07 -20.37
N PHE A 269 -4.86 -0.08 -20.92
CA PHE A 269 -4.98 -1.34 -20.19
C PHE A 269 -3.64 -1.79 -19.60
N ARG A 270 -2.55 -1.78 -20.38
CA ARG A 270 -1.20 -2.14 -19.89
C ARG A 270 -0.76 -1.28 -18.70
N LYS A 271 -1.13 0.00 -18.70
CA LYS A 271 -0.81 0.91 -17.61
C LYS A 271 -1.70 0.66 -16.38
N THR A 272 -3.02 0.49 -16.57
CA THR A 272 -3.98 0.47 -15.45
C THR A 272 -4.19 -0.92 -14.85
N ALA A 273 -4.12 -1.99 -15.64
CA ALA A 273 -4.38 -3.35 -15.18
C ALA A 273 -3.48 -3.84 -14.02
N PRO A 274 -2.14 -3.63 -14.02
CA PRO A 274 -1.30 -4.12 -12.93
C PRO A 274 -1.62 -3.44 -11.58
N GLU A 275 -1.87 -2.13 -11.59
CA GLU A 275 -2.26 -1.38 -10.38
C GLU A 275 -3.61 -1.86 -9.83
N ARG A 276 -4.56 -2.14 -10.72
CA ARG A 276 -5.89 -2.65 -10.35
C ARG A 276 -5.83 -4.09 -9.84
N LEU A 277 -5.00 -4.95 -10.41
CA LEU A 277 -4.75 -6.30 -9.89
C LEU A 277 -4.10 -6.28 -8.50
N ALA A 278 -3.12 -5.40 -8.28
CA ALA A 278 -2.53 -5.23 -6.96
C ALA A 278 -3.56 -4.77 -5.92
N THR A 279 -4.42 -3.82 -6.30
CA THR A 279 -5.52 -3.34 -5.45
C THR A 279 -6.55 -4.44 -5.14
N LEU A 280 -6.85 -5.31 -6.12
CA LEU A 280 -7.76 -6.43 -5.96
C LEU A 280 -7.20 -7.45 -4.95
N ARG A 281 -5.92 -7.81 -5.07
CA ARG A 281 -5.24 -8.72 -4.12
C ARG A 281 -5.22 -8.16 -2.71
N GLN A 282 -4.88 -6.88 -2.56
CA GLN A 282 -4.88 -6.21 -1.25
C GLN A 282 -6.29 -6.14 -0.63
N ALA A 283 -7.32 -5.88 -1.43
CA ALA A 283 -8.71 -5.87 -0.94
C ALA A 283 -9.16 -7.28 -0.48
N ARG A 284 -8.72 -8.31 -1.20
CA ARG A 284 -8.95 -9.71 -0.84
C ARG A 284 -8.27 -10.11 0.47
N GLU A 285 -6.99 -9.76 0.65
CA GLU A 285 -6.24 -10.03 1.89
C GLU A 285 -6.88 -9.36 3.12
N ARG A 286 -7.45 -8.17 2.92
CA ARG A 286 -8.16 -7.42 3.98
C ARG A 286 -9.59 -7.90 4.21
N GLY A 287 -10.11 -8.82 3.40
CA GLY A 287 -11.50 -9.29 3.50
C GLY A 287 -12.54 -8.21 3.19
N ASP A 288 -12.24 -7.27 2.28
CA ASP A 288 -13.14 -6.17 1.90
C ASP A 288 -13.85 -6.47 0.56
N PRO A 289 -15.04 -7.09 0.58
CA PRO A 289 -15.75 -7.50 -0.63
C PRO A 289 -16.27 -6.31 -1.43
N GLU A 290 -16.60 -5.20 -0.80
CA GLU A 290 -17.08 -4.00 -1.50
C GLU A 290 -15.99 -3.40 -2.37
N LYS A 291 -14.77 -3.31 -1.84
CA LYS A 291 -13.62 -2.81 -2.58
C LYS A 291 -13.25 -3.74 -3.73
N VAL A 292 -13.33 -5.06 -3.52
CA VAL A 292 -13.17 -6.05 -4.62
C VAL A 292 -14.18 -5.78 -5.73
N LEU A 293 -15.47 -5.61 -5.40
CA LEU A 293 -16.51 -5.33 -6.39
C LEU A 293 -16.26 -4.01 -7.15
N ARG A 294 -15.85 -2.94 -6.47
CA ARG A 294 -15.51 -1.66 -7.12
C ARG A 294 -14.36 -1.84 -8.13
N VAL A 295 -13.35 -2.63 -7.79
CA VAL A 295 -12.23 -2.92 -8.70
C VAL A 295 -12.71 -3.75 -9.90
N VAL A 296 -13.51 -4.80 -9.68
CA VAL A 296 -14.10 -5.61 -10.75
C VAL A 296 -14.96 -4.77 -11.70
N HIS A 297 -15.79 -3.86 -11.16
CA HIS A 297 -16.58 -2.92 -11.96
C HIS A 297 -15.71 -1.97 -12.79
N SER A 298 -14.59 -1.50 -12.24
CA SER A 298 -13.66 -0.61 -12.96
C SER A 298 -12.91 -1.32 -14.10
N LEU A 299 -12.64 -2.62 -13.95
CA LEU A 299 -11.94 -3.43 -14.96
C LEU A 299 -12.87 -3.97 -16.05
N LYS A 300 -14.15 -4.19 -15.73
CA LYS A 300 -15.13 -4.81 -16.63
C LYS A 300 -15.20 -4.17 -18.03
N PRO A 301 -15.25 -2.83 -18.21
CA PRO A 301 -15.32 -2.24 -19.55
C PRO A 301 -14.12 -2.58 -20.43
N GLN A 302 -12.92 -2.59 -19.84
CA GLN A 302 -11.69 -2.94 -20.55
C GLN A 302 -11.65 -4.44 -20.85
N LEU A 303 -11.93 -5.30 -19.88
CA LEU A 303 -11.87 -6.76 -20.09
C LEU A 303 -12.88 -7.27 -21.12
N VAL A 304 -14.07 -6.67 -21.15
CA VAL A 304 -15.11 -7.00 -22.12
C VAL A 304 -14.74 -6.54 -23.54
N SER A 305 -13.94 -5.49 -23.70
CA SER A 305 -13.42 -5.11 -25.02
C SER A 305 -12.32 -6.03 -25.53
N PHE A 306 -11.58 -6.72 -24.65
CA PHE A 306 -10.56 -7.72 -25.05
C PHE A 306 -11.19 -9.08 -25.39
N ASP A 307 -12.03 -9.61 -24.50
CA ASP A 307 -12.68 -10.91 -24.69
C ASP A 307 -14.02 -10.92 -23.97
N LYS A 308 -15.05 -10.48 -24.70
CA LYS A 308 -16.42 -10.45 -24.23
C LYS A 308 -16.93 -11.84 -23.85
N ALA A 309 -16.57 -12.88 -24.60
CA ALA A 309 -17.10 -14.23 -24.41
C ALA A 309 -16.62 -14.82 -23.07
N ARG A 310 -15.37 -14.57 -22.69
CA ARG A 310 -14.76 -15.07 -21.45
C ARG A 310 -15.08 -14.20 -20.24
N PHE A 311 -14.93 -12.87 -20.34
CA PHE A 311 -14.96 -11.99 -19.17
C PHE A 311 -16.36 -11.47 -18.81
N ALA A 312 -17.27 -11.30 -19.77
CA ALA A 312 -18.63 -10.85 -19.47
C ALA A 312 -19.39 -11.79 -18.51
N PRO A 313 -19.44 -13.13 -18.71
CA PRO A 313 -20.13 -14.03 -17.79
C PRO A 313 -19.42 -14.12 -16.43
N LEU A 314 -18.09 -14.03 -16.41
CA LEU A 314 -17.29 -14.10 -15.18
C LEU A 314 -17.51 -12.88 -14.30
N CYS A 315 -17.43 -11.66 -14.87
CA CYS A 315 -17.74 -10.43 -14.13
C CYS A 315 -19.20 -10.42 -13.65
N ALA A 316 -20.15 -10.95 -14.43
CA ALA A 316 -21.55 -11.03 -14.02
C ALA A 316 -21.76 -11.93 -12.80
N ARG A 317 -21.09 -13.09 -12.71
CA ARG A 317 -21.14 -13.97 -11.54
C ARG A 317 -20.55 -13.30 -10.29
N LEU A 318 -19.43 -12.58 -10.45
CA LEU A 318 -18.78 -11.87 -9.35
C LEU A 318 -19.61 -10.71 -8.80
N THR A 319 -20.36 -10.01 -9.66
CA THR A 319 -21.18 -8.85 -9.28
C THR A 319 -22.65 -9.21 -8.98
N ALA A 320 -23.02 -10.49 -9.03
CA ALA A 320 -24.40 -10.90 -8.80
C ALA A 320 -24.82 -10.64 -7.33
N PRO A 321 -26.08 -10.24 -7.08
CA PRO A 321 -26.58 -10.06 -5.73
C PRO A 321 -26.46 -11.38 -4.96
N GLY A 322 -25.81 -11.35 -3.79
CA GLY A 322 -25.57 -12.54 -2.97
C GLY A 322 -24.36 -13.40 -3.38
N ALA A 323 -23.58 -13.00 -4.39
CA ALA A 323 -22.38 -13.75 -4.81
C ALA A 323 -21.37 -13.94 -3.66
N VAL A 324 -21.22 -12.93 -2.81
CA VAL A 324 -20.31 -12.94 -1.65
C VAL A 324 -20.71 -13.97 -0.58
N ALA A 325 -21.97 -14.39 -0.54
CA ALA A 325 -22.45 -15.40 0.42
C ALA A 325 -21.90 -16.81 0.14
N SER A 326 -21.46 -17.08 -1.10
CA SER A 326 -20.78 -18.33 -1.47
C SER A 326 -19.27 -18.09 -1.59
N THR A 327 -18.58 -18.05 -0.43
CA THR A 327 -17.15 -17.70 -0.34
C THR A 327 -16.25 -18.59 -1.22
N ALA A 328 -16.56 -19.88 -1.33
CA ALA A 328 -15.79 -20.82 -2.15
C ALA A 328 -15.93 -20.56 -3.66
N GLN A 329 -17.15 -20.32 -4.14
CA GLN A 329 -17.39 -20.03 -5.55
C GLN A 329 -16.87 -18.64 -5.93
N TRP A 330 -17.08 -17.65 -5.05
CA TRP A 330 -16.62 -16.27 -5.27
C TRP A 330 -15.09 -16.18 -5.33
N SER A 331 -14.38 -16.91 -4.46
CA SER A 331 -12.92 -16.97 -4.51
C SER A 331 -12.39 -17.70 -5.76
N ALA A 332 -13.06 -18.74 -6.23
CA ALA A 332 -12.71 -19.44 -7.47
C ALA A 332 -12.90 -18.53 -8.70
N ASP A 333 -14.02 -17.80 -8.77
CA ASP A 333 -14.28 -16.83 -9.84
C ASP A 333 -13.27 -15.66 -9.81
N LEU A 334 -12.85 -15.19 -8.63
CA LEU A 334 -11.80 -14.17 -8.51
C LEU A 334 -10.43 -14.67 -8.99
N ASN A 335 -10.05 -15.91 -8.64
CA ASN A 335 -8.81 -16.51 -9.14
C ASN A 335 -8.84 -16.63 -10.68
N ALA A 336 -9.98 -17.04 -11.25
CA ALA A 336 -10.16 -17.14 -12.69
C ALA A 336 -10.06 -15.77 -13.38
N LEU A 337 -10.58 -14.71 -12.75
CA LEU A 337 -10.39 -13.32 -13.22
C LEU A 337 -8.90 -12.95 -13.19
N GLU A 338 -8.22 -13.12 -12.06
CA GLU A 338 -6.80 -12.75 -11.90
C GLU A 338 -5.90 -13.47 -12.91
N MET A 339 -6.12 -14.76 -13.14
CA MET A 339 -5.39 -15.53 -14.15
C MET A 339 -5.67 -15.01 -15.56
N GLY A 340 -6.93 -14.76 -15.91
CA GLY A 340 -7.30 -14.26 -17.24
C GLY A 340 -6.70 -12.87 -17.54
N VAL A 341 -6.69 -11.96 -16.56
CA VAL A 341 -6.04 -10.64 -16.74
C VAL A 341 -4.52 -10.78 -16.86
N SER A 342 -3.91 -11.69 -16.09
CA SER A 342 -2.47 -11.94 -16.15
C SER A 342 -2.04 -12.56 -17.49
N GLU A 343 -2.88 -13.42 -18.08
CA GLU A 343 -2.67 -13.97 -19.42
C GLU A 343 -2.74 -12.88 -20.50
N LEU A 344 -3.75 -12.00 -20.42
CA LEU A 344 -3.88 -10.86 -21.36
C LEU A 344 -2.67 -9.92 -21.29
N LEU A 345 -2.14 -9.65 -20.08
CA LEU A 345 -0.93 -8.84 -19.90
C LEU A 345 0.35 -9.51 -20.43
N ARG A 346 0.38 -10.83 -20.53
CA ARG A 346 1.51 -11.57 -21.12
C ARG A 346 1.40 -11.69 -22.64
N ALA A 347 0.18 -11.79 -23.15
CA ALA A 347 -0.09 -11.92 -24.58
C ALA A 347 0.13 -10.61 -25.35
N HIS A 348 0.07 -9.46 -24.65
CA HIS A 348 0.22 -8.14 -25.25
C HIS A 348 1.27 -7.30 -24.53
#